data_AF-A0A2C5ZK71-F1
#
_entry.id   AF-A0A2C5ZK71-F1
#
_cell.length_a   1.000
_cell.length_b   1.000
_cell.length_c   1.000
_cell.angle_alpha   90.00
_cell.angle_beta   90.00
_cell.angle_gamma   90.00
#
_symmetry.space_group_name_H-M   'P 1'
#
loop_
_entity.id
_entity.type
_entity.pdbx_description
1 polymer ?
#
loop_
_entity_poly.entity_id
_entity_poly.type
_entity_poly.pdbx_seq_one_letter_code
_entity_poly.pdbx_strand_id
1 'polypeptide(L)'
;MLAAEIALGRVEAPGWAALVPSWPDLEAAVPFAWPEALREALPCEARRLVAAQEARFRRDWQLFEPAFPGTGRQQYAHAWFLVGTRTFYYETAETMLFPWSDRLALLPVADLFNHAPAGCLVSYSPDGYTVTADRPYPAGAELFISYGSHSNDFLLAEYGFLLRDNACDRVCLDDLILPKLPDDLKAELDERDVLGNFVLDPRSGICSRTRLAVRLLSCPPSQSRHEWQHLIDEAEHEDDEHVEASASRLLLTLLGEYLDTIDAIQTRLQKRRLGNDSQRALLAQRWRQIEAMVRQAAETGGRGGLKERHS
;
A
#
# COMPACT_ATOMS: atom_id res chain seq x y z
N MET A 1 1.75 5.60 -27.84
CA MET A 1 1.93 5.95 -26.41
C MET A 1 2.26 7.41 -26.29
N LEU A 2 1.51 8.11 -25.46
CA LEU A 2 1.64 9.56 -25.35
C LEU A 2 3.05 10.03 -24.94
N ALA A 3 3.65 9.45 -23.89
CA ALA A 3 4.98 9.85 -23.42
C ALA A 3 6.07 9.70 -24.50
N ALA A 4 6.13 8.54 -25.15
CA ALA A 4 7.10 8.27 -26.21
C ALA A 4 6.85 9.11 -27.47
N GLU A 5 5.60 9.37 -27.82
CA GLU A 5 5.24 10.22 -28.96
C GLU A 5 5.64 11.68 -28.74
N ILE A 6 5.45 12.21 -27.52
CA ILE A 6 5.91 13.55 -27.15
C ILE A 6 7.44 13.62 -27.16
N ALA A 7 8.13 12.64 -26.55
CA ALA A 7 9.59 12.60 -26.51
C ALA A 7 10.24 12.53 -27.91
N LEU A 8 9.56 11.90 -28.88
CA LEU A 8 10.02 11.79 -30.26
C LEU A 8 9.55 12.94 -31.17
N GLY A 9 8.90 13.97 -30.61
CA GLY A 9 8.38 15.11 -31.37
C GLY A 9 7.29 14.74 -32.38
N ARG A 10 6.59 13.63 -32.16
CA ARG A 10 5.54 13.12 -33.07
C ARG A 10 4.16 13.71 -32.78
N VAL A 11 4.01 14.39 -31.65
CA VAL A 11 2.77 15.05 -31.20
C VAL A 11 3.13 16.43 -30.66
N GLU A 12 2.45 17.48 -31.13
CA GLU A 12 2.45 18.78 -30.46
C GLU A 12 1.59 18.66 -29.20
N ALA A 13 2.22 18.68 -28.03
CA ALA A 13 1.49 18.56 -26.77
C ALA A 13 0.80 19.89 -26.42
N PRO A 14 -0.53 19.93 -26.20
CA PRO A 14 -1.13 21.04 -25.45
C PRO A 14 -0.48 21.11 -24.06
N GLY A 15 -0.53 22.29 -23.41
CA GLY A 15 0.21 22.54 -22.17
C GLY A 15 0.03 21.42 -21.13
N TRP A 16 1.12 21.08 -20.42
CA TRP A 16 1.20 19.98 -19.44
C TRP A 16 0.00 19.89 -18.46
N ALA A 17 -0.58 21.03 -18.10
CA ALA A 17 -1.79 21.10 -17.27
C ALA A 17 -3.01 20.34 -17.84
N ALA A 18 -3.09 20.12 -19.15
CA ALA A 18 -4.15 19.35 -19.78
C ALA A 18 -3.93 17.82 -19.70
N LEU A 19 -2.72 17.39 -19.33
CA LEU A 19 -2.34 15.97 -19.25
C LEU A 19 -2.44 15.42 -17.82
N VAL A 20 -2.45 16.30 -16.82
CA VAL A 20 -2.59 15.91 -15.41
C VAL A 20 -4.05 15.72 -15.02
N PRO A 21 -4.36 14.82 -14.08
CA PRO A 21 -5.73 14.55 -13.66
C PRO A 21 -6.39 15.80 -13.08
N SER A 22 -7.66 15.98 -13.41
CA SER A 22 -8.51 17.01 -12.82
C SER A 22 -8.92 16.64 -11.39
N TRP A 23 -9.50 17.59 -10.65
CA TRP A 23 -10.03 17.28 -9.32
C TRP A 23 -11.11 16.18 -9.33
N PRO A 24 -12.11 16.19 -10.24
CA PRO A 24 -13.06 15.09 -10.35
C PRO A 24 -12.41 13.71 -10.58
N ASP A 25 -11.30 13.65 -11.32
CA ASP A 25 -10.55 12.40 -11.52
C ASP A 25 -9.93 11.91 -10.20
N LEU A 26 -9.33 12.82 -9.43
CA LEU A 26 -8.80 12.50 -8.10
C LEU A 26 -9.92 12.09 -7.13
N GLU A 27 -11.06 12.77 -7.14
CA GLU A 27 -12.21 12.47 -6.30
C GLU A 27 -12.78 11.08 -6.59
N ALA A 28 -12.78 10.66 -7.86
CA ALA A 28 -13.23 9.33 -8.27
C ALA A 28 -12.26 8.21 -7.84
N ALA A 29 -10.96 8.50 -7.70
CA ALA A 29 -9.90 7.48 -7.61
C ALA A 29 -9.20 7.42 -6.24
N VAL A 30 -8.95 8.56 -5.60
CA VAL A 30 -8.08 8.66 -4.42
C VAL A 30 -8.93 8.65 -3.13
N PRO A 31 -8.73 7.67 -2.22
CA PRO A 31 -9.58 7.53 -1.04
C PRO A 31 -9.62 8.73 -0.09
N PHE A 32 -8.58 9.56 -0.06
CA PHE A 32 -8.58 10.82 0.69
C PHE A 32 -9.80 11.71 0.35
N ALA A 33 -10.22 11.72 -0.92
CA ALA A 33 -11.33 12.53 -1.39
C ALA A 33 -12.69 11.80 -1.29
N TRP A 34 -12.71 10.56 -0.80
CA TRP A 34 -13.94 9.78 -0.69
C TRP A 34 -14.74 10.15 0.57
N PRO A 35 -16.06 9.93 0.57
CA PRO A 35 -16.88 10.05 1.77
C PRO A 35 -16.34 9.20 2.93
N GLU A 36 -16.50 9.69 4.17
CA GLU A 36 -16.07 9.02 5.40
C GLU A 36 -16.55 7.56 5.50
N ALA A 37 -17.82 7.30 5.17
CA ALA A 37 -18.38 5.96 5.18
C ALA A 37 -17.68 4.97 4.22
N LEU A 38 -17.06 5.45 3.13
CA LEU A 38 -16.21 4.62 2.27
C LEU A 38 -14.80 4.46 2.84
N ARG A 39 -14.22 5.51 3.42
CA ARG A 39 -12.91 5.45 4.08
C ARG A 39 -12.89 4.48 5.26
N GLU A 40 -13.98 4.42 6.04
CA GLU A 40 -14.16 3.42 7.10
C GLU A 40 -14.20 1.97 6.59
N ALA A 41 -14.61 1.77 5.34
CA ALA A 41 -14.67 0.47 4.70
C ALA A 41 -13.36 0.08 3.97
N LEU A 42 -12.31 0.92 4.04
CA LEU A 42 -11.00 0.59 3.50
C LEU A 42 -10.35 -0.56 4.30
N PRO A 43 -9.53 -1.40 3.64
CA PRO A 43 -8.62 -2.32 4.32
C PRO A 43 -7.68 -1.59 5.27
N CYS A 44 -7.17 -2.31 6.27
CA CYS A 44 -6.40 -1.73 7.37
C CYS A 44 -5.20 -0.87 6.90
N GLU A 45 -4.35 -1.39 5.99
CA GLU A 45 -3.18 -0.65 5.47
C GLU A 45 -3.62 0.64 4.77
N ALA A 46 -4.58 0.56 3.84
CA ALA A 46 -5.09 1.71 3.10
C ALA A 46 -5.71 2.76 4.04
N ARG A 47 -6.52 2.33 5.02
CA ARG A 47 -7.14 3.23 5.99
C ARG A 47 -6.10 3.98 6.82
N ARG A 48 -5.04 3.30 7.26
CA ARG A 48 -3.93 3.92 7.99
C ARG A 48 -3.17 4.93 7.13
N LEU A 49 -2.90 4.59 5.87
CA LEU A 49 -2.20 5.48 4.94
C LEU A 49 -3.01 6.74 4.65
N VAL A 50 -4.32 6.62 4.43
CA VAL A 50 -5.22 7.76 4.22
C VAL A 50 -5.30 8.64 5.46
N ALA A 51 -5.39 8.07 6.66
CA ALA A 51 -5.35 8.84 7.90
C ALA A 51 -4.02 9.60 8.06
N ALA A 52 -2.89 8.99 7.67
CA ALA A 52 -1.59 9.65 7.67
C ALA A 52 -1.53 10.78 6.62
N GLN A 53 -2.05 10.58 5.41
CA GLN A 53 -2.20 11.62 4.39
C GLN A 53 -3.02 12.80 4.91
N GLU A 54 -4.16 12.55 5.56
CA GLU A 54 -5.00 13.59 6.14
C GLU A 54 -4.28 14.40 7.21
N ALA A 55 -3.48 13.73 8.05
CA ALA A 55 -2.66 14.41 9.05
C ALA A 55 -1.56 15.26 8.41
N ARG A 56 -0.89 14.76 7.36
CA ARG A 56 0.11 15.52 6.58
C ARG A 56 -0.52 16.74 5.94
N PHE A 57 -1.57 16.54 5.14
CA PHE A 57 -2.29 17.59 4.45
C PHE A 57 -2.78 18.68 5.42
N ARG A 58 -3.31 18.30 6.59
CA ARG A 58 -3.76 19.26 7.60
C ARG A 58 -2.62 20.15 8.10
N ARG A 59 -1.44 19.58 8.37
CA ARG A 59 -0.26 20.36 8.79
C ARG A 59 0.20 21.29 7.67
N ASP A 60 0.30 20.78 6.44
CA ASP A 60 0.81 21.55 5.32
C ASP A 60 -0.17 22.71 4.97
N TRP A 61 -1.47 22.46 5.02
CA TRP A 61 -2.51 23.48 4.83
C TRP A 61 -2.44 24.58 5.89
N GLN A 62 -2.24 24.23 7.17
CA GLN A 62 -2.12 25.21 8.26
C GLN A 62 -0.92 26.15 8.09
N LEU A 63 0.15 25.68 7.45
CA LEU A 63 1.32 26.49 7.12
C LEU A 63 1.08 27.33 5.85
N PHE A 64 0.37 26.77 4.87
CA PHE A 64 0.15 27.39 3.56
C PHE A 64 -0.91 28.49 3.57
N GLU A 65 -2.07 28.24 4.18
CA GLU A 65 -3.24 29.14 4.15
C GLU A 65 -2.93 30.58 4.60
N PRO A 66 -2.17 30.83 5.69
CA PRO A 66 -1.84 32.19 6.10
C PRO A 66 -0.93 32.94 5.11
N ALA A 67 -0.06 32.22 4.40
CA ALA A 67 0.86 32.79 3.43
C ALA A 67 0.20 33.04 2.06
N PHE A 68 -0.83 32.26 1.72
CA PHE A 68 -1.50 32.30 0.42
C PHE A 68 -3.04 32.33 0.56
N PRO A 69 -3.62 33.34 1.22
CA PRO A 69 -5.04 33.36 1.60
C PRO A 69 -6.02 33.40 0.41
N GLY A 70 -5.53 33.73 -0.79
CA GLY A 70 -6.34 33.74 -2.02
C GLY A 70 -6.53 32.35 -2.66
N THR A 71 -5.85 31.32 -2.17
CA THR A 71 -5.92 29.96 -2.73
C THR A 71 -6.95 29.13 -1.97
N GLY A 72 -7.93 28.57 -2.68
CA GLY A 72 -8.92 27.69 -2.05
C GLY A 72 -8.33 26.34 -1.62
N ARG A 73 -8.87 25.74 -0.55
CA ARG A 73 -8.42 24.45 -0.02
C ARG A 73 -8.43 23.31 -1.05
N GLN A 74 -9.44 23.29 -1.94
CA GLN A 74 -9.52 22.30 -3.01
C GLN A 74 -8.43 22.49 -4.06
N GLN A 75 -8.13 23.73 -4.43
CA GLN A 75 -7.05 24.03 -5.38
C GLN A 75 -5.69 23.62 -4.82
N TYR A 76 -5.46 23.88 -3.53
CA TYR A 76 -4.26 23.42 -2.84
C TYR A 76 -4.21 21.88 -2.76
N ALA A 77 -5.32 21.21 -2.43
CA ALA A 77 -5.40 19.75 -2.42
C ALA A 77 -5.08 19.14 -3.79
N HIS A 78 -5.62 19.72 -4.86
CA HIS A 78 -5.29 19.30 -6.23
C HIS A 78 -3.78 19.39 -6.49
N ALA A 79 -3.17 20.54 -6.22
CA ALA A 79 -1.72 20.72 -6.38
C ALA A 79 -0.90 19.77 -5.48
N TRP A 80 -1.31 19.58 -4.22
CA TRP A 80 -0.67 18.70 -3.26
C TRP A 80 -0.66 17.24 -3.75
N PHE A 81 -1.77 16.75 -4.30
CA PHE A 81 -1.83 15.42 -4.92
C PHE A 81 -1.04 15.32 -6.21
N LEU A 82 -1.04 16.36 -7.06
CA LEU A 82 -0.21 16.35 -8.27
C LEU A 82 1.28 16.22 -7.92
N VAL A 83 1.74 16.95 -6.90
CA VAL A 83 3.12 16.81 -6.40
C VAL A 83 3.35 15.43 -5.80
N GLY A 84 2.47 14.97 -4.91
CA GLY A 84 2.63 13.69 -4.21
C GLY A 84 2.61 12.46 -5.12
N THR A 85 1.93 12.52 -6.26
CA THR A 85 1.76 11.37 -7.18
C THR A 85 2.68 11.38 -8.39
N ARG A 86 3.38 12.48 -8.68
CA ARG A 86 4.09 12.69 -9.96
C ARG A 86 5.54 13.14 -9.83
N THR A 87 6.03 13.30 -8.61
CA THR A 87 7.41 13.75 -8.40
C THR A 87 8.41 12.60 -8.46
N PHE A 88 9.63 12.94 -8.84
CA PHE A 88 10.78 12.05 -8.87
C PHE A 88 11.89 12.61 -7.99
N TYR A 89 12.71 11.72 -7.41
CA TYR A 89 13.86 12.12 -6.61
C TYR A 89 14.99 12.65 -7.48
N TYR A 90 15.29 13.95 -7.37
CA TYR A 90 16.32 14.59 -8.16
C TYR A 90 17.42 15.15 -7.28
N GLU A 91 18.64 14.62 -7.44
CA GLU A 91 19.78 15.02 -6.65
C GLU A 91 20.81 15.79 -7.49
N THR A 92 20.90 17.08 -7.20
CA THR A 92 21.96 18.02 -7.57
C THR A 92 22.72 18.48 -6.33
N ALA A 93 23.85 19.18 -6.53
CA ALA A 93 24.62 19.78 -5.44
C ALA A 93 23.75 20.70 -4.54
N GLU A 94 22.79 21.42 -5.14
CA GLU A 94 21.86 22.31 -4.43
C GLU A 94 20.80 21.52 -3.66
N THR A 95 20.15 20.54 -4.29
CA THR A 95 19.09 19.76 -3.61
C THR A 95 19.63 18.89 -2.48
N MET A 96 20.91 18.49 -2.53
CA MET A 96 21.57 17.76 -1.45
C MET A 96 21.66 18.56 -0.14
N LEU A 97 21.46 19.88 -0.17
CA LEU A 97 21.37 20.73 1.01
C LEU A 97 20.06 20.54 1.81
N PHE A 98 19.05 19.88 1.21
CA PHE A 98 17.75 19.64 1.82
C PHE A 98 17.60 18.18 2.28
N PRO A 99 16.67 17.89 3.21
CA PRO A 99 16.28 16.53 3.56
C PRO A 99 15.90 15.73 2.30
N TRP A 100 16.15 14.42 2.33
CA TRP A 100 15.88 13.56 1.18
C TRP A 100 14.42 13.63 0.69
N SER A 101 13.46 13.79 1.60
CA SER A 101 12.03 13.97 1.28
C SER A 101 11.72 15.19 0.43
N ASP A 102 12.60 16.19 0.42
CA ASP A 102 12.37 17.50 -0.21
C ASP A 102 13.13 17.61 -1.53
N ARG A 103 13.82 16.54 -1.95
CA ARG A 103 14.59 16.47 -3.21
C ARG A 103 13.71 15.99 -4.36
N LEU A 104 12.59 16.68 -4.56
CA LEU A 104 11.55 16.28 -5.50
C LEU A 104 11.51 17.20 -6.73
N ALA A 105 11.33 16.61 -7.90
CA ALA A 105 11.12 17.32 -9.16
C ALA A 105 9.91 16.78 -9.91
N LEU A 106 9.12 17.68 -10.50
CA LEU A 106 8.13 17.32 -11.52
C LEU A 106 8.85 17.23 -12.87
N LEU A 107 8.69 16.10 -13.54
CA LEU A 107 9.35 15.83 -14.82
C LEU A 107 8.27 15.62 -15.88
N PRO A 108 7.89 16.67 -16.63
CA PRO A 108 6.98 16.52 -17.75
C PRO A 108 7.44 15.40 -18.68
N VAL A 109 6.48 14.63 -19.20
CA VAL A 109 6.69 13.43 -20.04
C VAL A 109 7.09 12.20 -19.23
N ALA A 110 8.04 12.30 -18.30
CA ALA A 110 8.41 11.17 -17.44
C ALA A 110 7.29 10.80 -16.45
N ASP A 111 6.53 11.80 -15.98
CA ASP A 111 5.36 11.61 -15.12
C ASP A 111 4.14 10.97 -15.81
N LEU A 112 4.18 10.79 -17.13
CA LEU A 112 3.15 10.12 -17.92
C LEU A 112 3.35 8.60 -18.02
N PHE A 113 4.50 8.07 -17.61
CA PHE A 113 4.72 6.63 -17.60
C PHE A 113 3.89 6.00 -16.48
N ASN A 114 3.06 5.02 -16.83
CA ASN A 114 2.26 4.26 -15.87
C ASN A 114 3.12 3.25 -15.10
N HIS A 115 2.58 2.81 -13.95
CA HIS A 115 3.22 1.81 -13.11
C HIS A 115 3.03 0.38 -13.65
N ALA A 116 4.11 -0.39 -13.63
CA ALA A 116 4.07 -1.85 -13.60
C ALA A 116 5.11 -2.38 -12.61
N PRO A 117 4.97 -3.63 -12.11
CA PRO A 117 5.97 -4.23 -11.21
C PRO A 117 7.38 -4.27 -11.82
N ALA A 118 7.47 -4.35 -13.15
CA ALA A 118 8.71 -4.25 -13.91
C ALA A 118 8.46 -3.49 -15.23
N GLY A 119 9.47 -2.77 -15.71
CA GLY A 119 9.38 -1.95 -16.90
C GLY A 119 10.72 -1.27 -17.20
N CYS A 120 10.66 -0.16 -17.92
CA CYS A 120 11.82 0.65 -18.24
C CYS A 120 12.61 1.04 -16.98
N LEU A 121 13.93 1.04 -17.12
CA LEU A 121 14.86 1.47 -16.08
C LEU A 121 14.91 2.98 -16.05
N VAL A 122 14.70 3.58 -14.86
CA VAL A 122 14.81 5.02 -14.65
C VAL A 122 16.10 5.30 -13.90
N SER A 123 16.95 6.14 -14.47
CA SER A 123 18.18 6.63 -13.83
C SER A 123 18.25 8.15 -13.95
N TYR A 124 18.91 8.81 -13.00
CA TYR A 124 19.11 10.25 -13.03
C TYR A 124 20.59 10.60 -12.80
N SER A 125 20.99 11.73 -13.37
CA SER A 125 22.26 12.42 -13.10
C SER A 125 21.97 13.92 -12.93
N PRO A 126 22.96 14.74 -12.54
CA PRO A 126 22.80 16.20 -12.53
C PRO A 126 22.41 16.81 -13.89
N ASP A 127 22.57 16.06 -15.00
CA ASP A 127 22.19 16.49 -16.35
C ASP A 127 20.74 16.12 -16.70
N GLY A 128 20.08 15.27 -15.91
CA GLY A 128 18.67 14.92 -16.07
C GLY A 128 18.36 13.43 -15.91
N TYR A 129 17.17 13.04 -16.38
CA TYR A 129 16.66 11.68 -16.28
C TYR A 129 16.79 10.92 -17.59
N THR A 130 17.10 9.64 -17.48
CA THR A 130 17.11 8.69 -18.59
C THR A 130 16.15 7.55 -18.29
N VAL A 131 15.21 7.32 -19.20
CA VAL A 131 14.31 6.15 -19.17
C VAL A 131 14.77 5.18 -20.25
N THR A 132 15.31 4.04 -19.84
CA THR A 132 15.88 3.03 -20.73
C THR A 132 14.95 1.84 -20.84
N ALA A 133 14.61 1.44 -22.07
CA ALA A 133 13.84 0.22 -22.29
C ALA A 133 14.59 -1.01 -21.73
N ASP A 134 13.93 -1.78 -20.87
CA ASP A 134 14.45 -3.01 -20.26
C ASP A 134 14.42 -4.21 -21.21
N ARG A 135 13.64 -4.11 -22.29
CA ARG A 135 13.41 -5.16 -23.29
C ARG A 135 13.00 -4.56 -24.63
N PRO A 136 12.99 -5.34 -25.72
CA PRO A 136 12.35 -4.91 -26.97
C PRO A 136 10.84 -4.75 -26.77
N TYR A 137 10.29 -3.62 -27.21
CA TYR A 137 8.86 -3.34 -27.19
C TYR A 137 8.30 -3.31 -28.63
N PRO A 138 7.23 -4.05 -28.92
CA PRO A 138 6.52 -3.93 -30.20
C PRO A 138 5.98 -2.51 -30.40
N ALA A 139 5.90 -2.08 -31.67
CA ALA A 139 5.26 -0.80 -31.98
C ALA A 139 3.81 -0.78 -31.47
N GLY A 140 3.45 0.28 -30.74
CA GLY A 140 2.13 0.44 -30.13
C GLY A 140 1.99 -0.15 -28.72
N ALA A 141 2.97 -0.94 -28.24
CA ALA A 141 2.97 -1.41 -26.86
C ALA A 141 3.23 -0.25 -25.88
N GLU A 142 2.59 -0.28 -24.72
CA GLU A 142 2.82 0.70 -23.65
C GLU A 142 4.13 0.44 -22.90
N LEU A 143 4.89 1.51 -22.63
CA LEU A 143 6.05 1.49 -21.75
C LEU A 143 5.62 1.87 -20.35
N PHE A 144 6.07 1.09 -19.38
CA PHE A 144 5.82 1.30 -17.97
C PHE A 144 7.14 1.57 -17.25
N ILE A 145 7.07 2.22 -16.10
CA ILE A 145 8.16 2.26 -15.11
C ILE A 145 7.69 1.63 -13.79
N SER A 146 8.61 1.28 -12.91
CA SER A 146 8.24 0.90 -11.55
C SER A 146 8.27 2.12 -10.65
N TYR A 147 7.19 2.34 -9.89
CA TYR A 147 7.14 3.38 -8.85
C TYR A 147 7.73 2.88 -7.53
N GLY A 148 8.06 1.58 -7.45
CA GLY A 148 8.51 0.91 -6.25
C GLY A 148 7.70 -0.37 -5.97
N SER A 149 8.16 -1.14 -4.99
CA SER A 149 7.54 -2.39 -4.55
C SER A 149 6.40 -2.12 -3.57
N HIS A 150 5.25 -1.72 -4.10
CA HIS A 150 4.10 -1.28 -3.30
C HIS A 150 2.96 -2.31 -3.29
N SER A 151 2.27 -2.42 -2.15
CA SER A 151 1.03 -3.17 -2.04
C SER A 151 -0.10 -2.47 -2.79
N ASN A 152 -1.16 -3.19 -3.13
CA ASN A 152 -2.33 -2.56 -3.74
C ASN A 152 -3.04 -1.59 -2.78
N ASP A 153 -2.94 -1.79 -1.47
CA ASP A 153 -3.45 -0.82 -0.50
C ASP A 153 -2.66 0.49 -0.52
N PHE A 154 -1.34 0.42 -0.71
CA PHE A 154 -0.50 1.60 -0.89
C PHE A 154 -0.78 2.30 -2.23
N LEU A 155 -0.83 1.55 -3.33
CA LEU A 155 -1.15 2.10 -4.65
C LEU A 155 -2.53 2.77 -4.68
N LEU A 156 -3.50 2.18 -3.99
CA LEU A 156 -4.84 2.77 -3.86
C LEU A 156 -4.80 4.06 -3.05
N ALA A 157 -4.17 4.06 -1.87
CA ALA A 157 -4.14 5.23 -0.99
C ALA A 157 -3.33 6.40 -1.58
N GLU A 158 -2.13 6.13 -2.10
CA GLU A 158 -1.19 7.16 -2.55
C GLU A 158 -1.39 7.53 -4.02
N TYR A 159 -1.82 6.61 -4.90
CA TYR A 159 -1.95 6.87 -6.35
C TYR A 159 -3.36 6.68 -6.93
N GLY A 160 -4.32 6.15 -6.16
CA GLY A 160 -5.71 6.01 -6.61
C GLY A 160 -5.98 4.88 -7.59
N PHE A 161 -5.11 3.87 -7.69
CA PHE A 161 -5.35 2.72 -8.58
C PHE A 161 -4.96 1.37 -7.94
N LEU A 162 -5.44 0.30 -8.58
CA LEU A 162 -5.14 -1.08 -8.20
C LEU A 162 -4.54 -1.81 -9.40
N LEU A 163 -3.47 -2.56 -9.18
CA LEU A 163 -2.98 -3.53 -10.16
C LEU A 163 -3.79 -4.82 -10.03
N ARG A 164 -4.18 -5.40 -11.16
CA ARG A 164 -4.86 -6.70 -11.19
C ARG A 164 -3.99 -7.80 -10.62
N ASP A 165 -2.75 -7.88 -11.10
CA ASP A 165 -1.74 -8.87 -10.73
C ASP A 165 -0.52 -8.15 -10.16
N ASN A 166 -0.46 -8.01 -8.84
CA ASN A 166 0.64 -7.34 -8.15
C ASN A 166 1.48 -8.34 -7.36
N ALA A 167 2.75 -8.50 -7.75
CA ALA A 167 3.68 -9.41 -7.09
C ALA A 167 4.12 -8.94 -5.70
N CYS A 168 3.98 -7.64 -5.41
CA CYS A 168 4.32 -7.02 -4.14
C CYS A 168 3.09 -6.83 -3.23
N ASP A 169 1.94 -7.40 -3.60
CA ASP A 169 0.72 -7.28 -2.82
C ASP A 169 0.78 -8.10 -1.54
N ARG A 170 0.13 -7.58 -0.51
CA ARG A 170 0.11 -8.15 0.83
C ARG A 170 -1.18 -7.75 1.55
N VAL A 171 -1.52 -8.48 2.59
CA VAL A 171 -2.72 -8.25 3.40
C VAL A 171 -2.29 -7.88 4.81
N CYS A 172 -2.77 -6.73 5.30
CA CYS A 172 -2.62 -6.34 6.69
C CYS A 172 -3.67 -7.04 7.57
N LEU A 173 -3.22 -7.70 8.63
CA LEU A 173 -4.03 -8.46 9.58
C LEU A 173 -4.16 -7.75 10.95
N ASP A 174 -3.75 -6.48 11.04
CA ASP A 174 -3.77 -5.72 12.30
C ASP A 174 -5.18 -5.64 12.91
N ASP A 175 -6.21 -5.39 12.10
CA ASP A 175 -7.62 -5.34 12.55
C ASP A 175 -8.11 -6.67 13.16
N LEU A 176 -7.45 -7.78 12.84
CA LEU A 176 -7.80 -9.11 13.29
C LEU A 176 -6.99 -9.54 14.53
N ILE A 177 -5.70 -9.21 14.54
CA ILE A 177 -4.76 -9.67 15.57
C ILE A 177 -4.68 -8.69 16.75
N LEU A 178 -4.59 -7.37 16.50
CA LEU A 178 -4.44 -6.39 17.58
C LEU A 178 -5.55 -6.46 18.63
N PRO A 179 -6.84 -6.61 18.28
CA PRO A 179 -7.90 -6.70 19.29
C PRO A 179 -7.83 -7.95 20.18
N LYS A 180 -7.13 -9.00 19.74
CA LYS A 180 -7.01 -10.27 20.46
C LYS A 180 -5.79 -10.30 21.39
N LEU A 181 -4.82 -9.41 21.19
CA LEU A 181 -3.66 -9.28 22.06
C LEU A 181 -4.04 -8.64 23.41
N PRO A 182 -3.62 -9.21 24.54
CA PRO A 182 -3.69 -8.57 25.85
C PRO A 182 -2.93 -7.23 25.89
N ASP A 183 -3.36 -6.28 26.72
CA ASP A 183 -2.79 -4.92 26.74
C ASP A 183 -1.36 -4.87 27.28
N ASP A 184 -1.02 -5.73 28.24
CA ASP A 184 0.35 -5.95 28.72
C ASP A 184 1.26 -6.48 27.60
N LEU A 185 0.75 -7.41 26.78
CA LEU A 185 1.48 -7.90 25.61
C LEU A 185 1.70 -6.81 24.56
N LYS A 186 0.68 -5.98 24.30
CA LYS A 186 0.82 -4.88 23.34
C LYS A 186 1.93 -3.93 23.77
N ALA A 187 1.98 -3.56 25.05
CA ALA A 187 3.03 -2.69 25.58
C ALA A 187 4.43 -3.31 25.37
N GLU A 188 4.59 -4.61 25.63
CA GLU A 188 5.87 -5.31 25.44
C GLU A 188 6.31 -5.42 23.98
N LEU A 189 5.35 -5.62 23.06
CA LEU A 189 5.64 -5.65 21.63
C LEU A 189 5.95 -4.23 21.09
N ASP A 190 5.30 -3.20 21.64
CA ASP A 190 5.51 -1.80 21.27
C ASP A 190 6.89 -1.31 21.71
N GLU A 191 7.31 -1.63 22.95
CA GLU A 191 8.66 -1.34 23.47
C GLU A 191 9.79 -1.92 22.60
N ARG A 192 9.49 -2.96 21.81
CA ARG A 192 10.42 -3.66 20.92
C ARG A 192 10.22 -3.34 19.44
N ASP A 193 9.33 -2.41 19.09
CA ASP A 193 9.01 -2.03 17.70
C ASP A 193 8.53 -3.21 16.81
N VAL A 194 7.82 -4.16 17.44
CA VAL A 194 7.24 -5.34 16.79
C VAL A 194 5.71 -5.41 16.89
N LEU A 195 5.07 -4.40 17.48
CA LEU A 195 3.61 -4.28 17.51
C LEU A 195 3.05 -3.82 16.15
N GLY A 196 2.04 -4.55 15.66
CA GLY A 196 1.33 -4.22 14.41
C GLY A 196 2.16 -4.51 13.16
N ASN A 197 1.68 -4.03 12.00
CA ASN A 197 2.17 -4.44 10.69
C ASN A 197 2.24 -5.98 10.56
N PHE A 198 1.22 -6.66 11.09
CA PHE A 198 1.02 -8.08 10.90
C PHE A 198 0.58 -8.30 9.45
N VAL A 199 1.40 -9.00 8.67
CA VAL A 199 1.24 -9.10 7.23
C VAL A 199 1.18 -10.55 6.80
N LEU A 200 0.24 -10.83 5.90
CA LEU A 200 0.17 -12.04 5.09
C LEU A 200 0.55 -11.71 3.65
N ASP A 201 1.57 -12.41 3.15
CA ASP A 201 1.97 -12.43 1.76
C ASP A 201 1.58 -13.80 1.14
N PRO A 202 0.83 -13.86 0.04
CA PRO A 202 0.42 -15.13 -0.58
C PRO A 202 1.59 -16.00 -1.05
N ARG A 203 2.73 -15.38 -1.38
CA ARG A 203 3.92 -16.05 -1.91
C ARG A 203 4.85 -16.52 -0.81
N SER A 204 5.08 -15.70 0.21
CA SER A 204 6.03 -15.99 1.30
C SER A 204 5.36 -16.47 2.59
N GLY A 205 4.03 -16.34 2.71
CA GLY A 205 3.25 -16.68 3.89
C GLY A 205 3.17 -15.51 4.87
N ILE A 206 2.99 -15.82 6.15
CA ILE A 206 2.96 -14.80 7.20
C ILE A 206 4.36 -14.25 7.52
N CYS A 207 4.46 -12.95 7.80
CA CYS A 207 5.71 -12.34 8.22
C CYS A 207 6.12 -12.75 9.65
N SER A 208 7.36 -12.46 10.04
CA SER A 208 7.90 -12.79 11.39
C SER A 208 7.06 -12.19 12.52
N ARG A 209 6.63 -10.92 12.38
CA ARG A 209 5.75 -10.26 13.36
C ARG A 209 4.42 -11.00 13.53
N THR A 210 3.79 -11.41 12.43
CA THR A 210 2.54 -12.19 12.47
C THR A 210 2.76 -13.56 13.10
N ARG A 211 3.85 -14.25 12.75
CA ARG A 211 4.19 -15.54 13.35
C ARG A 211 4.35 -15.42 14.86
N LEU A 212 5.11 -14.42 15.32
CA LEU A 212 5.31 -14.14 16.74
C LEU A 212 3.97 -13.86 17.45
N ALA A 213 3.14 -12.97 16.90
CA ALA A 213 1.84 -12.64 17.50
C ALA A 213 0.91 -13.86 17.60
N VAL A 214 0.84 -14.69 16.56
CA VAL A 214 0.01 -15.89 16.55
C VAL A 214 0.55 -16.96 17.53
N ARG A 215 1.88 -17.11 17.65
CA ARG A 215 2.50 -17.98 18.66
C ARG A 215 2.10 -17.55 20.07
N LEU A 216 2.28 -16.26 20.39
CA LEU A 216 1.94 -15.69 21.70
C LEU A 216 0.46 -15.86 22.03
N LEU A 217 -0.44 -15.68 21.05
CA LEU A 217 -1.88 -15.91 21.23
C LEU A 217 -2.27 -17.38 21.39
N SER A 218 -1.40 -18.31 20.96
CA SER A 218 -1.66 -19.75 21.06
C SER A 218 -1.17 -20.36 22.38
N CYS A 219 -0.38 -19.60 23.14
CA CYS A 219 0.12 -19.99 24.45
C CYS A 219 -1.00 -19.98 25.51
N PRO A 220 -1.08 -20.99 26.39
CA PRO A 220 -2.06 -21.01 27.48
C PRO A 220 -1.92 -19.78 28.42
N PRO A 221 -3.02 -19.26 28.98
CA PRO A 221 -2.99 -18.13 29.94
C PRO A 221 -2.21 -18.42 31.23
N SER A 222 -1.88 -19.69 31.49
CA SER A 222 -1.09 -20.14 32.63
C SER A 222 0.42 -19.97 32.44
N GLN A 223 0.87 -19.66 31.21
CA GLN A 223 2.27 -19.39 30.93
C GLN A 223 2.66 -18.00 31.46
N SER A 224 3.82 -17.93 32.09
CA SER A 224 4.27 -16.73 32.81
C SER A 224 4.81 -15.69 31.84
N ARG A 225 4.82 -14.40 32.25
CA ARG A 225 5.47 -13.28 31.54
C ARG A 225 6.92 -13.60 31.10
N HIS A 226 7.61 -14.47 31.84
CA HIS A 226 8.97 -14.91 31.54
C HIS A 226 9.06 -15.81 30.30
N GLU A 227 8.01 -16.55 29.95
CA GLU A 227 7.96 -17.40 28.75
C GLU A 227 7.61 -16.58 27.50
N TRP A 228 6.80 -15.52 27.65
CA TRP A 228 6.59 -14.56 26.57
C TRP A 228 7.88 -13.84 26.22
N GLN A 229 8.63 -13.43 27.24
CA GLN A 229 9.95 -12.85 27.11
C GLN A 229 10.88 -13.80 26.34
N HIS A 230 10.91 -15.08 26.71
CA HIS A 230 11.67 -16.12 26.02
C HIS A 230 11.27 -16.27 24.55
N LEU A 231 9.98 -16.36 24.23
CA LEU A 231 9.49 -16.51 22.85
C LEU A 231 9.78 -15.29 21.97
N ILE A 232 9.80 -14.09 22.58
CA ILE A 232 10.16 -12.86 21.89
C ILE A 232 11.66 -12.82 21.63
N ASP A 233 12.48 -13.20 22.61
CA ASP A 233 13.94 -13.17 22.53
C ASP A 233 14.49 -14.33 21.66
N GLU A 234 13.81 -15.47 21.62
CA GLU A 234 14.15 -16.67 20.85
C GLU A 234 13.26 -16.89 19.62
N ALA A 235 12.61 -15.84 19.10
CA ALA A 235 11.66 -15.92 17.98
C ALA A 235 12.20 -16.64 16.72
N GLU A 236 13.53 -16.81 16.63
CA GLU A 236 14.25 -17.47 15.54
C GLU A 236 14.75 -18.90 15.85
N HIS A 237 14.70 -19.42 17.09
CA HIS A 237 15.54 -20.58 17.49
C HIS A 237 14.86 -21.78 18.17
N GLU A 238 13.57 -21.76 18.51
CA GLU A 238 12.91 -22.96 19.08
C GLU A 238 11.78 -23.54 18.20
N ASP A 239 12.06 -24.72 17.65
CA ASP A 239 11.12 -25.62 16.96
C ASP A 239 10.27 -26.42 17.98
N ASP A 240 9.47 -25.74 18.81
CA ASP A 240 8.42 -26.43 19.56
C ASP A 240 7.27 -26.79 18.59
N GLU A 241 7.28 -28.03 18.10
CA GLU A 241 6.27 -28.56 17.18
C GLU A 241 4.83 -28.39 17.71
N HIS A 242 4.62 -28.40 19.03
CA HIS A 242 3.29 -28.26 19.62
C HIS A 242 2.80 -26.81 19.57
N VAL A 243 3.69 -25.86 19.86
CA VAL A 243 3.41 -24.41 19.73
C VAL A 243 3.15 -24.08 18.27
N GLU A 244 3.93 -24.61 17.33
CA GLU A 244 3.73 -24.42 15.89
C GLU A 244 2.40 -24.99 15.38
N ALA A 245 2.02 -26.19 15.84
CA ALA A 245 0.75 -26.79 15.47
C ALA A 245 -0.44 -25.98 16.02
N SER A 246 -0.32 -25.45 17.24
CA SER A 246 -1.34 -24.58 17.84
C SER A 246 -1.44 -23.23 17.13
N ALA A 247 -0.30 -22.60 16.83
CA ALA A 247 -0.22 -21.36 16.05
C ALA A 247 -0.83 -21.52 14.65
N SER A 248 -0.53 -22.63 13.97
CA SER A 248 -1.10 -22.93 12.65
C SER A 248 -2.62 -23.09 12.71
N ARG A 249 -3.16 -23.78 13.72
CA ARG A 249 -4.61 -23.90 13.93
C ARG A 249 -5.27 -22.55 14.22
N LEU A 250 -4.65 -21.73 15.08
CA LEU A 250 -5.16 -20.40 15.40
C LEU A 250 -5.17 -19.51 14.16
N LEU A 251 -4.09 -19.51 13.37
CA LEU A 251 -4.02 -18.76 12.12
C LEU A 251 -5.17 -19.11 11.19
N LEU A 252 -5.45 -20.40 10.97
CA LEU A 252 -6.56 -20.82 10.11
C LEU A 252 -7.93 -20.33 10.62
N THR A 253 -8.15 -20.37 11.94
CA THR A 253 -9.35 -19.80 12.56
C THR A 253 -9.45 -18.29 12.30
N LEU A 254 -8.35 -17.56 12.50
CA LEU A 254 -8.29 -16.12 12.26
C LEU A 254 -8.58 -15.78 10.78
N LEU A 255 -7.97 -16.51 9.83
CA LEU A 255 -8.24 -16.30 8.41
C LEU A 255 -9.70 -16.58 8.05
N GLY A 256 -10.33 -17.58 8.68
CA GLY A 256 -11.78 -17.83 8.55
C GLY A 256 -12.63 -16.66 9.04
N GLU A 257 -12.36 -16.15 10.25
CA GLU A 257 -13.05 -14.95 10.79
C GLU A 257 -12.86 -13.72 9.89
N TYR A 258 -11.69 -13.60 9.26
CA TYR A 258 -11.40 -12.49 8.36
C TYR A 258 -12.19 -12.62 7.04
N LEU A 259 -12.38 -13.82 6.51
CA LEU A 259 -13.26 -14.05 5.36
C LEU A 259 -14.71 -13.66 5.65
N ASP A 260 -15.22 -13.99 6.84
CA ASP A 260 -16.57 -13.56 7.25
C ASP A 260 -16.68 -12.03 7.35
N THR A 261 -15.63 -11.38 7.85
CA THR A 261 -15.53 -9.92 7.90
C THR A 261 -15.53 -9.30 6.51
N ILE A 262 -14.78 -9.89 5.57
CA ILE A 262 -14.73 -9.43 4.17
C ILE A 262 -16.10 -9.54 3.52
N ASP A 263 -16.81 -10.67 3.69
CA ASP A 263 -18.16 -10.86 3.14
C ASP A 263 -19.15 -9.82 3.67
N ALA A 264 -19.10 -9.54 4.99
CA ALA A 264 -19.93 -8.51 5.61
C ALA A 264 -19.66 -7.11 5.03
N ILE A 265 -18.38 -6.76 4.79
CA ILE A 265 -17.99 -5.48 4.18
C ILE A 265 -18.46 -5.41 2.72
N GLN A 266 -18.23 -6.45 1.92
CA GLN A 266 -18.66 -6.51 0.52
C GLN A 266 -20.19 -6.41 0.41
N THR A 267 -20.93 -7.12 1.26
CA THR A 267 -22.40 -7.04 1.34
C THR A 267 -22.87 -5.62 1.69
N ARG A 268 -22.19 -4.94 2.62
CA ARG A 268 -22.48 -3.55 2.97
C ARG A 268 -22.26 -2.59 1.80
N LEU A 269 -21.16 -2.78 1.04
CA LEU A 269 -20.84 -1.97 -0.14
C LEU A 269 -21.86 -2.13 -1.27
N GLN A 270 -22.44 -3.32 -1.43
CA GLN A 270 -23.49 -3.57 -2.42
C GLN A 270 -24.85 -2.98 -2.01
N LYS A 271 -25.24 -3.14 -0.74
CA LYS A 271 -26.56 -2.73 -0.24
C LYS A 271 -26.69 -1.22 -0.04
N ARG A 272 -25.60 -0.53 0.32
CA ARG A 272 -25.62 0.91 0.57
C ARG A 272 -25.02 1.65 -0.62
N ARG A 273 -25.70 2.69 -1.11
CA ARG A 273 -25.16 3.63 -2.10
C ARG A 273 -24.14 4.58 -1.44
N LEU A 274 -23.03 4.03 -0.96
CA LEU A 274 -21.93 4.81 -0.37
C LEU A 274 -21.10 5.42 -1.51
N GLY A 275 -20.90 6.75 -1.51
CA GLY A 275 -20.15 7.44 -2.57
C GLY A 275 -20.68 7.21 -3.99
N ASN A 276 -19.82 7.34 -4.99
CA ASN A 276 -20.17 7.10 -6.39
C ASN A 276 -19.85 5.65 -6.83
N ASP A 277 -20.26 5.29 -8.03
CA ASP A 277 -20.17 3.93 -8.55
C ASP A 277 -18.71 3.48 -8.78
N SER A 278 -17.84 4.38 -9.25
CA SER A 278 -16.41 4.06 -9.51
C SER A 278 -15.65 3.83 -8.21
N GLN A 279 -15.87 4.66 -7.18
CA GLN A 279 -15.28 4.49 -5.85
C GLN A 279 -15.67 3.14 -5.26
N ARG A 280 -16.96 2.78 -5.30
CA ARG A 280 -17.44 1.47 -4.82
C ARG A 280 -16.86 0.32 -5.63
N ALA A 281 -16.78 0.45 -6.94
CA ALA A 281 -16.23 -0.60 -7.79
C ALA A 281 -14.75 -0.87 -7.48
N LEU A 282 -13.96 0.19 -7.28
CA LEU A 282 -12.54 0.08 -6.94
C LEU A 282 -12.34 -0.56 -5.56
N LEU A 283 -13.10 -0.12 -4.56
CA LEU A 283 -13.04 -0.72 -3.22
C LEU A 283 -13.51 -2.19 -3.21
N ALA A 284 -14.58 -2.51 -3.92
CA ALA A 284 -15.05 -3.88 -4.07
C ALA A 284 -14.05 -4.77 -4.84
N GLN A 285 -13.32 -4.20 -5.81
CA GLN A 285 -12.19 -4.90 -6.44
C GLN A 285 -11.09 -5.21 -5.43
N ARG A 286 -10.69 -4.25 -4.60
CA ARG A 286 -9.65 -4.48 -3.59
C ARG A 286 -10.04 -5.59 -2.60
N TRP A 287 -11.26 -5.56 -2.08
CA TRP A 287 -11.73 -6.60 -1.16
C TRP A 287 -11.77 -8.00 -1.79
N ARG A 288 -12.11 -8.12 -3.09
CA ARG A 288 -12.02 -9.41 -3.80
C ARG A 288 -10.58 -9.90 -3.95
N GLN A 289 -9.62 -9.00 -4.15
CA GLN A 289 -8.19 -9.37 -4.19
C GLN A 289 -7.72 -9.90 -2.83
N ILE A 290 -8.06 -9.18 -1.75
CA ILE A 290 -7.74 -9.60 -0.38
C ILE A 290 -8.40 -10.96 -0.07
N GLU A 291 -9.66 -11.14 -0.43
CA GLU A 291 -10.38 -12.40 -0.24
C GLU A 291 -9.65 -13.57 -0.91
N ALA A 292 -9.25 -13.41 -2.17
CA ALA A 292 -8.51 -14.44 -2.90
C ALA A 292 -7.17 -14.79 -2.23
N MET A 293 -6.44 -13.78 -1.76
CA MET A 293 -5.17 -13.95 -1.04
C MET A 293 -5.36 -14.69 0.29
N VAL A 294 -6.39 -14.34 1.05
CA VAL A 294 -6.72 -14.96 2.33
C VAL A 294 -7.18 -16.40 2.14
N ARG A 295 -8.02 -16.69 1.12
CA ARG A 295 -8.43 -18.06 0.78
C ARG A 295 -7.23 -18.93 0.39
N GLN A 296 -6.35 -18.42 -0.47
CA GLN A 296 -5.12 -19.11 -0.84
C GLN A 296 -4.25 -19.43 0.38
N ALA A 297 -4.09 -18.48 1.30
CA ALA A 297 -3.36 -18.70 2.54
C ALA A 297 -4.02 -19.75 3.45
N ALA A 298 -5.35 -19.75 3.54
CA ALA A 298 -6.08 -20.75 4.31
C ALA A 298 -5.91 -22.17 3.73
N GLU A 299 -5.91 -22.31 2.39
CA GLU A 299 -5.67 -23.59 1.71
C GLU A 299 -4.24 -24.12 1.89
N THR A 300 -3.26 -23.23 1.99
CA THR A 300 -1.84 -23.57 2.13
C THR A 300 -1.37 -23.65 3.58
N GLY A 301 -2.28 -23.49 4.56
CA GLY A 301 -1.94 -23.53 5.98
C GLY A 301 -1.11 -22.33 6.43
N GLY A 302 -1.24 -21.18 5.78
CA GLY A 302 -0.45 -19.97 6.04
C GLY A 302 1.00 -20.04 5.55
N ARG A 303 1.37 -21.13 4.86
CA ARG A 303 2.68 -21.29 4.22
C ARG A 303 2.63 -20.67 2.83
N GLY A 304 3.65 -19.90 2.47
CA GLY A 304 3.74 -19.28 1.15
C GLY A 304 3.58 -20.30 0.01
N GLY A 305 2.83 -19.93 -1.03
CA GLY A 305 2.62 -20.79 -2.20
C GLY A 305 3.85 -20.83 -3.11
N LEU A 306 4.90 -21.56 -2.74
CA LEU A 306 5.98 -21.94 -3.66
C LEU A 306 5.66 -23.30 -4.29
N LYS A 307 4.94 -23.29 -5.43
CA LYS A 307 5.25 -24.28 -6.47
C LYS A 307 6.46 -23.74 -7.21
N GLU A 308 7.65 -24.14 -6.79
CA GLU A 308 8.84 -24.04 -7.62
C GLU A 308 8.53 -24.70 -8.96
N ARG A 309 8.36 -23.91 -10.02
CA ARG A 309 8.59 -24.41 -11.37
C ARG A 309 10.10 -24.47 -11.52
N HIS A 310 10.69 -25.57 -11.07
CA HIS A 310 12.02 -25.94 -11.53
C HIS A 310 11.94 -26.25 -13.02
N SER A 311 12.73 -25.47 -13.78
CA SER A 311 13.30 -25.70 -15.11
C SER A 311 12.41 -26.32 -16.19
#